data_AF-A0A917TZV8-F1
#
_entry.id   AF-A0A917TZV8-F1
#
_cell.length_a   1.000
_cell.length_b   1.000
_cell.length_c   1.000
_cell.angle_alpha   90.00
_cell.angle_beta   90.00
_cell.angle_gamma   90.00
#
_symmetry.space_group_name_H-M   'P 1'
#
loop_
_entity.id
_entity.type
_entity.pdbx_description
1 polymer ?
#
loop_
_entity_poly.entity_id
_entity_poly.type
_entity_poly.pdbx_seq_one_letter_code
_entity_poly.pdbx_strand_id
1 'polypeptide(L)' 'MDPLLLADATSPADIPGVRLLGLVVGGLLLLIATRAMFRR' A
#
# COMPACT_ATOMS: atom_id res chain seq x y z
N MET A 1 -19.07 24.20 -0.88
CA MET A 1 -18.30 22.95 -0.99
C MET A 1 -17.55 22.79 0.32
N ASP A 2 -17.98 21.86 1.17
CA ASP A 2 -17.33 21.68 2.48
C ASP A 2 -15.97 20.99 2.29
N PRO A 3 -14.84 21.61 2.70
CA PRO A 3 -13.51 21.05 2.52
C PRO A 3 -13.31 19.75 3.31
N LEU A 4 -14.08 19.55 4.38
CA LEU A 4 -14.12 18.33 5.18
C LEU A 4 -14.67 17.12 4.40
N LEU A 5 -15.67 17.32 3.54
CA LEU A 5 -16.22 16.25 2.68
C LEU A 5 -15.29 15.91 1.51
N LEU A 6 -14.49 16.87 1.02
CA LEU A 6 -13.47 16.62 -0.02
C LEU A 6 -12.26 15.85 0.52
N ALA A 7 -11.90 16.05 1.78
CA ALA A 7 -10.82 15.32 2.44
C ALA A 7 -11.19 13.84 2.68
N ASP A 8 -12.46 13.55 3.00
CA ASP A 8 -12.97 12.17 3.17
C ASP A 8 -13.23 11.48 1.82
N ALA A 9 -13.54 12.24 0.76
CA ALA A 9 -13.76 11.72 -0.60
C ALA A 9 -12.47 11.29 -1.32
N THR A 10 -11.29 11.63 -0.80
CA THR A 10 -9.99 11.21 -1.36
C THR A 10 -9.28 10.32 -0.36
N SER A 11 -9.78 9.10 -0.17
CA SER A 11 -9.04 8.11 0.60
C SER A 11 -7.69 7.87 -0.08
N PRO A 12 -6.56 7.79 0.65
CA PRO A 12 -5.28 7.42 0.06
C PRO A 12 -5.35 6.05 -0.65
N ALA A 13 -6.30 5.19 -0.26
CA ALA A 13 -6.58 3.94 -0.93
C ALA A 13 -7.22 4.10 -2.33
N ASP A 14 -7.81 5.26 -2.65
CA ASP A 14 -8.38 5.55 -3.97
C ASP A 14 -7.36 6.14 -4.95
N ILE A 15 -6.18 6.53 -4.45
CA ILE A 15 -5.07 7.01 -5.27
C ILE A 15 -4.39 5.79 -5.93
N PRO A 16 -4.45 5.64 -7.28
CA PRO A 16 -3.96 4.43 -7.94
C PRO A 16 -2.46 4.18 -7.71
N GLY A 17 -1.65 5.24 -7.60
CA GLY A 17 -0.23 5.13 -7.28
C GLY A 17 0.05 4.58 -5.86
N VAL A 18 -0.77 4.96 -4.87
CA VAL A 18 -0.62 4.49 -3.48
C VAL A 18 -0.98 3.01 -3.38
N ARG A 19 -2.04 2.57 -4.06
CA ARG A 19 -2.41 1.15 -4.16
C ARG A 19 -1.29 0.32 -4.78
N LEU A 20 -0.73 0.78 -5.90
CA LEU A 20 0.37 0.11 -6.58
C LEU A 20 1.61 0.00 -5.68
N LEU A 21 1.95 1.10 -4.98
CA LEU A 21 3.05 1.13 -4.03
C LEU A 21 2.85 0.12 -2.90
N GLY A 22 1.65 0.07 -2.31
CA GLY A 22 1.32 -0.90 -1.25
C GLY A 22 1.50 -2.35 -1.70
N LEU A 23 1.06 -2.69 -2.92
CA LEU A 23 1.24 -4.02 -3.49
C LEU A 23 2.72 -4.37 -3.72
N VAL A 24 3.50 -3.43 -4.26
CA VAL A 24 4.93 -3.63 -4.53
C VAL A 24 5.71 -3.78 -3.23
N VAL A 25 5.50 -2.89 -2.26
CA VAL A 25 6.18 -2.92 -0.96
C VAL A 25 5.78 -4.17 -0.18
N GLY A 26 4.49 -4.48 -0.11
CA GLY A 26 4.00 -5.69 0.56
C GLY A 26 4.54 -6.97 -0.06
N GLY A 27 4.54 -7.08 -1.40
CA GLY A 27 5.09 -8.21 -2.13
C GLY A 27 6.59 -8.39 -1.92
N LEU A 28 7.35 -7.28 -1.95
CA LEU A 28 8.79 -7.32 -1.71
C LEU A 28 9.12 -7.78 -0.28
N LEU A 29 8.42 -7.24 0.71
CA LEU A 29 8.57 -7.66 2.11
C LEU A 29 8.21 -9.13 2.30
N LEU A 30 7.12 -9.60 1.68
CA LEU A 30 6.73 -11.00 1.73
C LEU A 30 7.79 -11.90 1.12
N LEU A 31 8.37 -11.51 -0.02
CA LEU A 31 9.43 -12.26 -0.70
C LEU A 31 10.69 -12.33 0.17
N ILE A 32 11.09 -11.21 0.79
CA ILE A 32 12.24 -11.17 1.71
C ILE A 32 11.98 -12.07 2.93
N ALA A 33 10.81 -11.96 3.55
CA ALA A 33 10.44 -12.77 4.70
C ALA A 33 10.45 -14.27 4.37
N THR A 34 9.84 -14.64 3.25
CA THR A 34 9.84 -16.01 2.72
C THR A 34 11.27 -16.50 2.49
N ARG A 35 12.10 -15.69 1.82
CA ARG A 35 13.51 -16.02 1.58
C ARG A 35 14.29 -16.21 2.87
N ALA A 36 14.01 -15.42 3.92
CA ALA A 36 14.66 -15.54 5.21
C ALA A 36 14.26 -16.84 5.93
N MET A 37 13.00 -17.27 5.83
CA MET A 37 12.54 -18.54 6.42
C MET A 37 13.22 -19.75 5.78
N PHE A 38 13.36 -19.78 4.46
CA PHE A 38 13.95 -20.90 3.71
C PHE A 38 15.48 -20.89 3.65
N ARG A 39 16.13 -19.79 4.07
CA ARG A 39 17.59 -19.72 4.19
C ARG A 39 18.14 -20.32 5.49
N ARG A 40 17.27 -20.82 6.35
CA ARG A 40 17.59 -21.50 7.61
C ARG A 40 17.58 -23.00 7.41
#